data_AF-A0A849N291-F1
#
_entry.id   AF-A0A849N291-F1
#
_cell.length_a   1.000
_cell.length_b   1.000
_cell.length_c   1.000
_cell.angle_alpha   90.00
_cell.angle_beta   90.00
_cell.angle_gamma   90.00
#
_symmetry.space_group_name_H-M   'P 1'
#
loop_
_entity.id
_entity.type
_entity.pdbx_description
1 polymer ?
#
loop_
_entity_poly.entity_id
_entity_poly.type
_entity_poly.pdbx_seq_one_letter_code
_entity_poly.pdbx_strand_id
1 'polypeptide(L)'
;MTPSRFARLLDTHGARPEAWPTARRAEAEALLGRSAEARRQLAAAQRLDAALERALPQPSPAALARLQARVAREIARSPLPAPPHPWAHAWARLGLALRPAAPAGYGALAAMATCALWLSLAPSPAVSDPIGDPLAPLQTLPLAEDPL
;
A
#
# COMPACT_ATOMS: atom_id res chain seq x y z
N MET A 1 -10.59 25.56 7.90
CA MET A 1 -10.49 25.89 6.45
C MET A 1 -11.02 27.29 6.13
N THR A 2 -10.86 27.75 4.88
CA THR A 2 -11.42 29.02 4.37
C THR A 2 -12.84 28.85 3.77
N PRO A 3 -13.68 29.89 3.72
CA PRO A 3 -15.02 29.83 3.15
C PRO A 3 -15.06 29.31 1.70
N SER A 4 -14.15 29.75 0.83
CA SER A 4 -14.11 29.29 -0.57
C SER A 4 -13.73 27.81 -0.71
N ARG A 5 -12.92 27.27 0.22
CA ARG A 5 -12.62 25.83 0.25
C ARG A 5 -13.83 25.03 0.74
N PHE A 6 -14.60 25.59 1.67
CA PHE A 6 -15.83 24.98 2.17
C PHE A 6 -16.91 24.92 1.08
N ALA A 7 -17.07 25.99 0.30
CA ALA A 7 -17.96 25.99 -0.87
C ALA A 7 -17.61 24.86 -1.86
N ARG A 8 -16.34 24.71 -2.21
CA ARG A 8 -15.89 23.57 -3.05
C ARG A 8 -16.15 22.21 -2.41
N LEU A 9 -16.03 22.09 -1.09
CA LEU A 9 -16.35 20.85 -0.39
C LEU A 9 -17.83 20.50 -0.54
N LEU A 10 -18.71 21.50 -0.41
CA LEU A 10 -20.15 21.35 -0.62
C LEU A 10 -20.47 20.99 -2.07
N ASP A 11 -19.83 21.63 -3.05
CA ASP A 11 -20.09 21.35 -4.46
C ASP A 11 -19.66 19.91 -4.85
N THR A 12 -18.57 19.41 -4.28
CA THR A 12 -18.05 18.06 -4.60
C THR A 12 -18.77 16.94 -3.85
N HIS A 13 -19.08 17.14 -2.57
CA HIS A 13 -19.61 16.06 -1.70
C HIS A 13 -21.08 16.24 -1.29
N GLY A 14 -21.71 17.35 -1.67
CA GLY A 14 -23.08 17.69 -1.31
C GLY A 14 -23.22 18.17 0.14
N ALA A 15 -24.47 18.42 0.54
CA ALA A 15 -24.79 19.01 1.84
C ALA A 15 -24.82 18.02 3.02
N ARG A 16 -24.56 16.73 2.77
CA ARG A 16 -24.59 15.64 3.77
C ARG A 16 -23.21 15.41 4.39
N PRO A 17 -22.98 15.80 5.66
CA PRO A 17 -21.66 15.68 6.30
C PRO A 17 -21.15 14.24 6.40
N GLU A 18 -22.05 13.25 6.38
CA GLU A 18 -21.75 11.82 6.43
C GLU A 18 -20.99 11.34 5.18
N ALA A 19 -21.19 12.02 4.05
CA ALA A 19 -20.51 11.72 2.78
C ALA A 19 -19.13 12.37 2.67
N TRP A 20 -18.75 13.21 3.63
CA TRP A 20 -17.49 13.96 3.57
C TRP A 20 -16.32 13.11 4.06
N PRO A 21 -15.11 13.27 3.47
CA PRO A 21 -13.90 12.65 3.99
C PRO A 21 -13.65 13.05 5.45
N THR A 22 -13.30 12.10 6.31
CA THR A 22 -13.19 12.29 7.78
C THR A 22 -12.33 13.50 8.15
N ALA A 23 -11.17 13.67 7.50
CA ALA A 23 -10.28 14.80 7.74
C ALA A 23 -10.92 16.15 7.37
N ARG A 24 -11.71 16.19 6.29
CA ARG A 24 -12.40 17.41 5.83
C ARG A 24 -13.61 17.74 6.68
N ARG A 25 -14.30 16.74 7.22
CA ARG A 25 -15.46 16.92 8.09
C ARG A 25 -15.09 17.69 9.37
N ALA A 26 -14.02 17.29 10.06
CA ALA A 26 -13.57 17.99 11.26
C ALA A 26 -13.19 19.46 10.98
N GLU A 27 -12.48 19.72 9.88
CA GLU A 27 -12.17 21.10 9.44
C GLU A 27 -13.42 21.94 9.15
N ALA A 28 -14.49 21.29 8.67
CA ALA A 28 -15.75 21.90 8.31
C ALA A 28 -16.61 22.22 9.52
N GLU A 29 -16.74 21.29 10.45
CA GLU A 29 -17.43 21.49 11.73
C GLU A 29 -16.80 22.66 12.51
N ALA A 30 -15.47 22.72 12.57
CA ALA A 30 -14.76 23.84 13.18
C ALA A 30 -15.06 25.19 12.48
N LEU A 31 -15.20 25.20 11.15
CA LEU A 31 -15.58 26.41 10.42
C LEU A 31 -17.05 26.78 10.65
N LEU A 32 -17.94 25.80 10.70
CA LEU A 32 -19.37 25.99 10.94
C LEU A 32 -19.65 26.53 12.35
N GLY A 33 -18.85 26.17 13.35
CA GLY A 33 -18.96 26.74 14.70
C GLY A 33 -18.69 28.25 14.74
N ARG A 34 -17.70 28.72 13.96
CA ARG A 34 -17.19 30.10 14.03
C ARG A 34 -17.67 31.04 12.91
N SER A 35 -18.20 30.52 11.80
CA SER A 35 -18.59 31.34 10.63
C SER A 35 -20.07 31.24 10.33
N ALA A 36 -20.77 32.37 10.45
CA ALA A 36 -22.16 32.51 10.02
C ALA A 36 -22.30 32.33 8.49
N GLU A 37 -21.29 32.73 7.72
CA GLU A 37 -21.29 32.57 6.27
C GLU A 37 -21.28 31.09 5.86
N ALA A 38 -20.43 30.27 6.49
CA ALA A 38 -20.39 28.84 6.24
C ALA A 38 -21.73 28.16 6.57
N ARG A 39 -22.38 28.56 7.67
CA ARG A 39 -23.73 28.06 8.01
C ARG A 39 -24.77 28.43 6.95
N ARG A 40 -24.71 29.64 6.40
CA ARG A 40 -25.60 30.06 5.29
C ARG A 40 -25.35 29.24 4.02
N GLN A 41 -24.10 28.97 3.68
CA GLN A 41 -23.75 28.15 2.51
C GLN A 41 -24.29 26.71 2.66
N LEU A 42 -24.11 26.09 3.83
CA LEU A 42 -24.65 24.77 4.10
C LEU A 42 -26.18 24.75 4.01
N ALA A 43 -26.86 25.72 4.62
CA ALA A 43 -28.32 25.82 4.55
C ALA A 43 -28.83 26.04 3.12
N ALA A 44 -28.11 26.78 2.28
CA ALA A 44 -28.44 26.93 0.87
C ALA A 44 -28.33 25.61 0.11
N ALA A 45 -27.25 24.86 0.32
CA ALA A 45 -27.04 23.54 -0.28
C ALA A 45 -28.14 22.54 0.15
N GLN A 46 -28.48 22.50 1.44
CA GLN A 46 -29.55 21.63 1.95
C GLN A 46 -30.93 21.95 1.34
N ARG A 47 -31.23 23.24 1.14
CA ARG A 47 -32.49 23.65 0.49
C ARG A 47 -32.54 23.23 -0.98
N LEU A 48 -31.40 23.31 -1.69
CA LEU A 48 -31.29 22.84 -3.06
C LEU A 48 -31.48 21.33 -3.13
N ASP A 49 -30.78 20.56 -2.30
CA ASP A 49 -30.90 19.10 -2.24
C ASP A 49 -32.36 18.68 -1.96
N ALA A 50 -33.01 19.31 -0.97
CA ALA A 50 -34.41 19.06 -0.66
C ALA A 50 -35.38 19.47 -1.78
N ALA A 51 -35.03 20.47 -2.60
CA ALA A 51 -35.83 20.85 -3.77
C ALA A 51 -35.67 19.82 -4.89
N LEU A 52 -34.45 19.33 -5.13
CA LEU A 52 -34.16 18.29 -6.11
C LEU A 52 -34.85 16.98 -5.74
N GLU A 53 -34.78 16.56 -4.47
CA GLU A 53 -35.44 15.33 -4.00
C GLU A 53 -36.97 15.35 -4.21
N ARG A 54 -37.59 16.53 -4.10
CA ARG A 54 -39.03 16.73 -4.34
C ARG A 54 -39.38 16.84 -5.83
N ALA A 55 -38.51 17.44 -6.63
CA ALA A 55 -38.76 17.68 -8.05
C ALA A 55 -38.49 16.42 -8.91
N LEU A 56 -37.55 15.57 -8.48
CA LEU A 56 -37.15 14.40 -9.23
C LEU A 56 -38.07 13.21 -8.94
N PRO A 57 -38.52 12.48 -9.98
CA PRO A 57 -39.32 11.27 -9.79
C PRO A 57 -38.49 10.21 -9.07
N GLN A 58 -39.02 9.68 -7.96
CA GLN A 58 -38.41 8.58 -7.25
C GLN A 58 -38.60 7.27 -8.03
N PRO A 59 -37.57 6.41 -8.12
CA PRO A 59 -37.69 5.14 -8.81
C PRO A 59 -38.75 4.26 -8.13
N SER A 60 -39.57 3.57 -8.92
CA SER A 60 -40.57 2.66 -8.36
C SER A 60 -39.88 1.50 -7.61
N PRO A 61 -40.49 0.96 -6.54
CA PRO A 61 -39.93 -0.19 -5.81
C PRO A 61 -39.63 -1.38 -6.72
N ALA A 62 -40.47 -1.61 -7.74
CA ALA A 62 -40.26 -2.64 -8.75
C ALA A 62 -39.03 -2.38 -9.63
N ALA A 63 -38.77 -1.12 -10.02
CA ALA A 63 -37.56 -0.77 -10.77
C ALA A 63 -36.30 -0.99 -9.93
N LEU A 64 -36.35 -0.61 -8.65
CA LEU A 64 -35.24 -0.82 -7.72
C LEU A 64 -34.96 -2.31 -7.50
N ALA A 65 -35.99 -3.13 -7.29
CA ALA A 65 -35.85 -4.58 -7.14
C ALA A 65 -35.24 -5.23 -8.39
N ARG A 66 -35.65 -4.81 -9.60
CA ARG A 66 -35.05 -5.28 -10.85
C ARG A 66 -33.56 -4.93 -10.97
N LEU A 67 -33.19 -3.71 -10.58
CA LEU A 67 -31.79 -3.28 -10.58
C LEU A 67 -30.97 -4.12 -9.59
N GLN A 68 -31.43 -4.28 -8.35
CA GLN A 68 -30.76 -5.08 -7.33
C GLN A 68 -30.58 -6.53 -7.76
N ALA A 69 -31.63 -7.16 -8.31
CA ALA A 69 -31.55 -8.53 -8.83
C ALA A 69 -30.58 -8.66 -10.02
N ARG A 70 -30.46 -7.63 -10.87
CA ARG A 70 -29.46 -7.61 -11.95
C ARG A 70 -28.04 -7.50 -11.40
N VAL A 71 -27.81 -6.58 -10.46
CA VAL A 71 -26.49 -6.39 -9.82
C VAL A 71 -26.06 -7.65 -9.08
N ALA A 72 -26.94 -8.26 -8.29
CA ALA A 72 -26.65 -9.50 -7.57
C ALA A 72 -26.26 -10.65 -8.52
N ARG A 73 -26.97 -10.81 -9.63
CA ARG A 73 -26.63 -11.80 -10.66
C ARG A 73 -25.32 -11.51 -11.36
N GLU A 74 -24.96 -10.24 -11.52
CA GLU A 74 -23.67 -9.86 -12.12
C GLU A 74 -22.53 -10.19 -11.17
N ILE A 75 -22.64 -9.79 -9.90
CA ILE A 75 -21.66 -10.12 -8.85
C ILE A 75 -21.46 -11.63 -8.75
N ALA A 76 -22.54 -12.41 -8.77
CA ALA A 76 -22.48 -13.87 -8.69
C ALA A 76 -21.79 -14.53 -9.90
N ARG A 77 -21.77 -13.86 -11.06
CA ARG A 77 -21.14 -14.37 -12.30
C ARG A 77 -19.74 -13.80 -12.53
N SER A 78 -19.38 -12.73 -11.83
CA SER A 78 -18.03 -12.16 -11.91
C SER A 78 -17.02 -13.13 -11.31
N PRO A 79 -15.92 -13.44 -12.04
CA PRO A 79 -14.85 -14.24 -11.47
C PRO A 79 -14.29 -13.54 -10.23
N LEU A 80 -14.04 -14.29 -9.17
CA LEU A 80 -13.37 -13.73 -8.00
C LEU A 80 -12.00 -13.19 -8.44
N PRO A 81 -11.58 -12.00 -7.96
CA PRO A 81 -10.23 -11.53 -8.21
C PRO A 81 -9.26 -12.61 -7.72
N ALA A 82 -8.44 -13.12 -8.64
CA ALA A 82 -7.47 -14.15 -8.30
C ALA A 82 -6.58 -13.62 -7.16
N PRO A 83 -6.29 -14.45 -6.14
CA PRO A 83 -5.41 -14.02 -5.06
C PRO A 83 -4.07 -13.58 -5.68
N PRO A 84 -3.49 -12.45 -5.23
CA PRO A 84 -2.22 -11.99 -5.74
C PRO A 84 -1.18 -13.07 -5.46
N HIS A 85 -0.71 -13.73 -6.52
CA HIS A 85 0.25 -14.82 -6.39
C HIS A 85 1.56 -14.21 -5.85
N PRO A 86 2.08 -14.67 -4.70
CA PRO A 86 3.21 -14.03 -4.02
C PRO A 86 4.45 -13.98 -4.92
N TRP A 87 4.62 -14.98 -5.78
CA TRP A 87 5.70 -14.99 -6.77
C TRP A 87 5.47 -14.05 -7.96
N ALA A 88 4.24 -13.67 -8.30
CA ALA A 88 4.00 -12.75 -9.43
C ALA A 88 4.60 -11.36 -9.17
N HIS A 89 4.52 -10.87 -7.93
CA HIS A 89 5.19 -9.64 -7.53
C HIS A 89 6.72 -9.79 -7.46
N ALA A 90 7.21 -10.97 -7.06
CA ALA A 90 8.64 -11.26 -7.05
C ALA A 90 9.22 -11.29 -8.47
N TRP A 91 8.55 -11.96 -9.42
CA TRP A 91 8.95 -12.02 -10.83
C TRP A 91 8.83 -10.65 -11.51
N ALA A 92 7.78 -9.87 -11.21
CA ALA A 92 7.64 -8.51 -11.75
C ALA A 92 8.74 -7.57 -11.25
N ARG A 93 9.10 -7.64 -9.96
CA ARG A 93 10.24 -6.90 -9.40
C ARG A 93 11.57 -7.35 -9.98
N LEU A 94 11.77 -8.66 -10.12
CA LEU A 94 13.00 -9.22 -10.68
C LEU A 94 13.15 -8.83 -12.16
N GLY A 95 12.06 -8.86 -12.93
CA GLY A 95 12.03 -8.39 -14.33
C GLY A 95 12.34 -6.90 -14.47
N LEU A 96 11.86 -6.06 -13.54
CA LEU A 96 12.22 -4.64 -13.52
C LEU A 96 13.70 -4.41 -13.13
N ALA A 97 14.22 -5.20 -12.18
CA ALA A 97 15.61 -5.13 -11.73
C ALA A 97 16.61 -5.66 -12.77
N LEU A 98 16.20 -6.63 -13.60
CA LEU A 98 16.99 -7.18 -14.70
C LEU A 98 16.86 -6.39 -16.00
N ARG A 99 15.88 -5.46 -16.10
CA ARG A 99 15.67 -4.59 -17.26
C ARG A 99 16.90 -3.76 -17.67
N PRO A 100 17.71 -3.20 -16.76
CA PRO A 100 18.96 -2.52 -17.15
C PRO A 100 20.09 -3.48 -17.61
N ALA A 101 19.98 -4.79 -17.37
CA ALA A 101 20.96 -5.80 -17.80
C ALA A 101 20.62 -6.46 -19.15
N ALA A 102 19.53 -6.02 -19.80
CA ALA A 102 19.08 -6.52 -21.10
C ALA A 102 20.15 -6.51 -22.23
N PRO A 103 21.12 -5.56 -22.32
CA PRO A 103 22.11 -5.61 -23.39
C PRO A 103 23.25 -6.62 -23.13
N ALA A 104 23.39 -7.19 -21.93
CA ALA A 104 24.46 -8.15 -21.62
C ALA A 104 24.16 -9.59 -22.09
N GLY A 105 22.94 -9.85 -22.59
CA GLY A 105 22.51 -11.16 -23.07
C GLY A 105 22.41 -12.22 -21.97
N TYR A 106 21.73 -13.32 -22.27
CA TYR A 106 21.52 -14.45 -21.36
C TYR A 106 22.82 -15.15 -20.90
N GLY A 107 23.97 -14.82 -21.52
CA GLY A 107 25.27 -15.42 -21.23
C GLY A 107 25.81 -15.09 -19.84
N ALA A 108 25.65 -13.85 -19.36
CA ALA A 108 26.11 -13.47 -18.02
C ALA A 108 25.30 -14.16 -16.92
N LEU A 109 23.99 -14.31 -17.12
CA LEU A 109 23.10 -15.03 -16.20
C LEU A 109 23.39 -16.53 -16.20
N ALA A 110 23.65 -17.13 -17.38
CA ALA A 110 24.06 -18.52 -17.49
C ALA A 110 25.41 -18.76 -16.78
N ALA A 111 26.40 -17.89 -16.99
CA ALA A 111 27.69 -17.98 -16.32
C ALA A 111 27.56 -17.85 -14.79
N MET A 112 26.76 -16.91 -14.30
CA MET A 112 26.50 -16.78 -12.86
C MET A 112 25.77 -18.00 -12.28
N ALA A 113 24.74 -18.50 -12.96
CA ALA A 113 24.02 -19.70 -12.52
C ALA A 113 24.93 -20.94 -12.51
N THR A 114 25.75 -21.11 -13.54
CA THR A 114 26.75 -22.18 -13.60
C THR A 114 27.81 -22.04 -12.51
N CYS A 115 28.27 -20.82 -12.21
CA CYS A 115 29.25 -20.58 -11.15
C CYS A 115 28.66 -20.83 -9.75
N ALA A 116 27.42 -20.38 -9.51
CA ALA A 116 26.71 -20.64 -8.26
C ALA A 116 26.41 -22.14 -8.06
N LEU A 117 26.01 -22.83 -9.13
CA LEU A 117 25.83 -24.27 -9.12
C LEU A 117 27.15 -24.98 -8.84
N TRP A 118 28.24 -24.57 -9.49
CA TRP A 118 29.57 -25.14 -9.27
C TRP A 118 30.06 -24.93 -7.83
N LEU A 119 29.86 -23.74 -7.25
CA LEU A 119 30.17 -23.46 -5.84
C LEU A 119 29.28 -24.25 -4.87
N SER A 120 28.03 -24.54 -5.23
CA SER A 120 27.14 -25.37 -4.42
C SER A 120 27.51 -26.86 -4.44
N LEU A 121 28.16 -27.33 -5.51
CA LEU A 121 28.66 -28.70 -5.61
C LEU A 121 30.12 -28.82 -5.17
N ALA A 122 30.87 -27.72 -5.10
CA ALA A 122 32.21 -27.72 -4.55
C ALA A 122 32.13 -28.14 -3.08
N PRO A 123 32.87 -29.17 -2.65
CA PRO A 123 32.97 -29.49 -1.24
C PRO A 123 33.50 -28.24 -0.53
N SER A 124 32.74 -27.70 0.42
CA SER A 124 33.24 -26.62 1.28
C SER A 124 34.60 -27.08 1.79
N PRO A 125 35.68 -26.31 1.63
CA PRO A 125 36.90 -26.62 2.36
C PRO A 125 36.46 -26.65 3.82
N ALA A 126 36.54 -27.83 4.43
CA ALA A 126 36.45 -27.91 5.87
C ALA A 126 37.50 -26.93 6.37
N VAL A 127 37.07 -25.88 7.07
CA VAL A 127 37.98 -25.08 7.90
C VAL A 127 38.45 -26.04 8.98
N SER A 128 39.47 -26.80 8.63
CA SER A 128 40.11 -27.85 9.40
C SER A 128 41.56 -27.86 8.95
N ASP A 129 42.17 -26.69 8.99
CA ASP A 129 43.57 -26.56 9.34
C ASP A 129 43.75 -25.28 10.14
N PRO A 130 44.20 -25.36 11.41
CA PRO A 130 44.65 -24.22 12.16
C PRO A 130 45.99 -23.78 11.55
N ILE A 131 45.94 -22.94 10.52
CA ILE A 131 47.02 -21.98 10.28
C ILE A 131 47.09 -21.15 11.55
N GLY A 132 48.04 -21.55 12.40
CA GLY A 132 48.54 -20.89 13.59
C GLY A 132 47.49 -20.10 14.35
N ASP A 133 46.98 -20.66 15.43
CA ASP A 133 46.42 -19.88 16.53
C ASP A 133 47.32 -18.65 16.77
N PRO A 134 46.89 -17.44 16.36
CA PRO A 134 47.74 -16.26 16.39
C PRO A 134 48.00 -15.78 17.83
N LEU A 135 47.37 -16.44 18.81
CA LEU A 135 47.44 -16.13 20.23
C LEU A 135 48.20 -17.20 21.03
N ALA A 136 48.59 -18.33 20.41
CA ALA A 136 49.43 -19.34 21.03
C ALA A 136 50.75 -18.82 21.63
N PRO A 137 51.50 -17.88 21.00
CA PRO A 137 52.76 -17.41 21.57
C PRO A 137 52.60 -16.45 22.77
N LEU A 138 51.39 -15.99 23.07
CA LEU A 138 51.12 -15.15 24.25
C LEU A 138 50.71 -15.96 25.49
N GLN A 139 50.35 -17.23 25.32
CA GLN A 139 49.99 -18.12 26.44
C GLN A 139 51.20 -18.75 27.14
N THR A 140 52.40 -18.62 26.57
CA THR A 140 53.63 -19.20 27.14
C THR A 140 54.44 -18.23 27.99
N LEU A 141 53.95 -17.02 28.28
CA LEU A 141 54.58 -16.10 29.23
C LEU A 141 54.21 -16.54 30.65
N PRO A 142 55.17 -17.06 31.46
CA PRO A 142 54.92 -17.30 32.87
C PRO A 142 54.71 -15.94 33.55
N LEU A 143 53.47 -15.65 33.94
CA LEU A 143 53.22 -14.68 34.98
C LEU A 143 53.98 -15.17 36.21
N ALA A 144 55.06 -14.47 36.55
CA ALA A 144 55.76 -14.63 37.81
C ALA A 144 54.75 -14.35 38.94
N GLU A 145 54.13 -15.42 39.44
CA GLU A 145 53.58 -15.42 40.78
C GLU A 145 54.77 -15.42 41.73
N ASP A 146 55.23 -14.24 42.15
CA ASP A 146 56.01 -14.12 43.37
C ASP A 146 55.05 -13.78 44.52
N PRO A 147 54.96 -14.64 45.55
CA PRO A 147 54.09 -14.45 46.70
C PRO A 147 54.75 -13.57 47.79
N LEU A 148 53.96 -12.61 48.27
CA LEU A 148 54.07 -11.85 49.55
C LEU A 148 55.37 -11.09 49.84
#